data_AF-A0A1V6ED45-F1
#
_entry.id   AF-A0A1V6ED45-F1
#
_cell.length_a   1.000
_cell.length_b   1.000
_cell.length_c   1.000
_cell.angle_alpha   90.00
_cell.angle_beta   90.00
_cell.angle_gamma   90.00
#
_symmetry.space_group_name_H-M   'P 1'
#
loop_
_entity.id
_entity.type
_entity.pdbx_description
1 polymer ?
#
loop_
_entity_poly.entity_id
_entity_poly.type
_entity_poly.pdbx_seq_one_letter_code
_entity_poly.pdbx_strand_id
1 'polypeptide(L)'
;MTVNSFMVKNFETLLDYGFTAQMEEKLDNIETGKVDWISLIDKFYKDYIEQIYIADLRTDKIDLPSDEVCEKCGKPMLIKSGRYGDFLGCSGYPACNFTKKIIDDTGYICPKCKGKVLNKKTKGGVKFISCENYPKCDFSSWGTIIKDRKCPKCDNFLLKVFEDKQAMTKCSSDKCDYKTKFVSVTKRKKEK
;
A
#
# COMPACT_ATOMS: atom_id res chain seq x y z
N MET A 1 4.95 -6.55 -1.91
CA MET A 1 5.28 -7.80 -1.19
C MET A 1 4.55 -7.80 0.15
N THR A 2 3.93 -8.92 0.55
CA THR A 2 3.36 -9.08 1.89
C THR A 2 4.43 -9.62 2.85
N VAL A 3 4.28 -9.37 4.16
CA VAL A 3 5.24 -9.84 5.17
C VAL A 3 5.48 -11.34 5.06
N ASN A 4 4.40 -12.13 4.91
CA ASN A 4 4.50 -13.58 4.75
C ASN A 4 5.36 -13.99 3.53
N SER A 5 5.15 -13.33 2.38
CA SER A 5 5.94 -13.62 1.17
C SER A 5 7.42 -13.27 1.30
N PHE A 6 7.75 -12.25 2.08
CA PHE A 6 9.14 -11.88 2.37
C PHE A 6 9.79 -12.88 3.33
N MET A 7 9.06 -13.28 4.38
CA MET A 7 9.54 -14.21 5.40
C MET A 7 9.83 -15.59 4.80
N VAL A 8 8.88 -16.16 4.05
CA VAL A 8 9.06 -17.47 3.40
C VAL A 8 10.19 -17.46 2.38
N LYS A 9 10.37 -16.36 1.63
CA LYS A 9 11.42 -16.24 0.60
C LYS A 9 12.83 -16.16 1.20
N ASN A 10 13.00 -15.55 2.37
CA ASN A 10 14.31 -15.28 2.95
C ASN A 10 14.67 -16.23 4.11
N PHE A 11 13.69 -16.86 4.75
CA PHE A 11 13.85 -17.69 5.94
C PHE A 11 13.10 -19.03 5.81
N GLU A 12 13.24 -19.69 4.65
CA GLU A 12 12.55 -20.95 4.34
C GLU A 12 12.83 -22.03 5.39
N THR A 13 14.09 -22.19 5.79
CA THR A 13 14.52 -23.18 6.79
C THR A 13 13.99 -22.91 8.18
N LEU A 14 13.73 -21.65 8.56
CA LEU A 14 13.20 -21.31 9.88
C LEU A 14 11.67 -21.51 9.95
N LEU A 15 10.98 -21.31 8.83
CA LEU A 15 9.53 -21.33 8.73
C LEU A 15 8.98 -22.66 8.21
N ASP A 16 9.86 -23.62 7.93
CA ASP A 16 9.47 -24.98 7.61
C ASP A 16 8.89 -25.69 8.84
N TYR A 17 7.82 -26.45 8.62
CA TYR A 17 7.18 -27.21 9.69
C TYR A 17 8.13 -28.24 10.32
N GLY A 18 9.07 -28.79 9.54
CA GLY A 18 10.09 -29.72 10.00
C GLY A 18 11.12 -29.09 10.95
N PHE A 19 11.41 -27.80 10.79
CA PHE A 19 12.31 -27.07 11.68
C PHE A 19 11.75 -26.96 13.10
N THR A 20 10.47 -26.58 13.22
CA THR A 20 9.77 -26.53 14.51
C THR A 20 9.77 -27.88 15.22
N ALA A 21 9.48 -28.98 14.50
CA ALA A 21 9.50 -30.32 15.08
C ALA A 21 10.90 -30.72 15.60
N GLN A 22 11.96 -30.40 14.85
CA GLN A 22 13.33 -30.68 15.25
C GLN A 22 13.80 -29.79 16.41
N MET A 23 13.28 -28.56 16.55
CA MET A 23 13.62 -27.69 17.65
C MET A 23 13.05 -28.21 18.97
N GLU A 24 11.78 -28.64 18.98
CA GLU A 24 11.16 -29.24 20.17
C GLU A 24 11.93 -30.49 20.62
N GLU A 25 12.30 -31.39 19.69
CA GLU A 25 13.10 -32.57 20.04
C GLU A 25 14.47 -32.19 20.64
N LYS A 26 15.08 -31.11 20.16
CA LYS A 26 16.34 -30.60 20.73
C LYS A 26 16.15 -29.98 22.12
N LEU A 27 15.01 -29.35 22.39
CA LEU A 27 14.66 -28.84 23.72
C LEU A 27 14.43 -29.98 24.71
N ASP A 28 13.76 -31.06 24.31
CA ASP A 28 13.60 -32.28 25.12
C ASP A 28 14.96 -32.93 25.45
N ASN A 29 15.90 -32.89 24.49
CA ASN A 29 17.26 -33.37 24.70
C ASN A 29 18.07 -32.50 25.68
N ILE A 30 17.74 -31.21 25.83
CA ILE A 30 18.30 -30.36 26.89
C ILE A 30 17.70 -30.76 28.25
N GLU A 31 16.39 -30.98 28.33
CA GLU A 31 15.72 -31.40 29.57
C GLU A 31 16.29 -32.73 30.09
N THR A 32 16.59 -33.66 29.19
CA THR A 32 17.22 -34.95 29.53
C THR A 32 18.74 -34.88 29.73
N GLY A 33 19.35 -33.70 29.60
CA GLY A 33 20.79 -33.46 29.82
C GLY A 33 21.72 -34.01 28.73
N LYS A 34 21.17 -34.40 27.57
CA LYS A 34 21.94 -34.95 26.44
C LYS A 34 22.62 -33.87 25.60
N VAL A 35 22.14 -32.63 25.68
CA VAL A 35 22.63 -31.50 24.88
C VAL A 35 22.86 -30.30 25.79
N ASP A 36 24.00 -29.63 25.62
CA ASP A 36 24.27 -28.35 26.26
C ASP A 36 23.47 -27.23 25.57
N TRP A 37 22.68 -26.51 26.36
CA TRP A 37 21.78 -25.48 25.85
C TRP A 37 22.54 -24.28 25.28
N ILE A 38 23.71 -23.93 25.84
CA ILE A 38 24.53 -22.80 25.38
C ILE A 38 25.03 -23.10 23.97
N SER A 39 25.59 -24.29 23.76
CA SER A 39 26.09 -24.75 22.47
C SER A 39 25.01 -24.80 21.40
N LEU A 40 23.80 -25.22 21.77
CA LEU A 40 22.65 -25.26 20.88
C LEU A 40 22.21 -23.86 20.45
N ILE A 41 22.08 -22.93 21.40
CA ILE A 41 21.69 -21.55 21.14
C ILE A 41 22.77 -20.82 20.31
N ASP A 42 24.06 -20.98 20.66
CA ASP A 42 25.17 -20.37 19.91
C ASP A 42 25.17 -20.81 18.44
N LYS A 43 24.97 -22.11 18.19
CA LYS A 43 24.87 -22.63 16.82
C LYS A 43 23.65 -22.06 16.08
N PHE A 44 22.49 -22.03 16.72
CA PHE A 44 21.27 -21.49 16.12
C PHE A 44 21.44 -20.01 15.73
N TYR A 45 21.99 -19.18 16.62
CA TYR A 45 22.17 -17.76 16.36
C TYR A 45 23.20 -17.49 15.27
N LYS A 46 24.29 -18.27 15.18
CA LYS A 46 25.28 -18.14 14.10
C LYS A 46 24.66 -18.36 12.73
N ASP A 47 23.94 -19.46 12.55
CA ASP A 47 23.27 -19.79 11.29
C ASP A 47 22.19 -18.74 10.95
N TYR A 48 21.50 -18.23 11.97
CA TYR A 48 20.43 -17.24 11.78
C TYR A 48 20.95 -15.83 11.44
N ILE A 49 22.03 -15.38 12.06
CA ILE A 49 22.65 -14.08 11.75
C ILE A 49 23.13 -14.04 10.30
N GLU A 50 23.70 -15.14 9.80
CA GLU A 50 24.10 -15.25 8.40
C GLU A 50 22.90 -15.13 7.44
N GLN A 51 21.78 -15.80 7.75
CA GLN A 51 20.56 -15.67 6.97
C GLN A 51 19.97 -14.25 7.00
N ILE A 52 19.98 -13.57 8.15
CA ILE A 52 19.56 -12.17 8.25
C ILE A 52 20.43 -11.29 7.37
N TYR A 53 21.75 -11.47 7.41
CA TYR A 53 22.69 -10.68 6.62
C TYR A 53 22.45 -10.87 5.12
N ILE A 54 22.29 -12.11 4.66
CA ILE A 54 21.96 -12.43 3.26
C ILE A 54 20.60 -11.86 2.86
N ALA A 55 19.60 -11.93 3.74
CA ALA A 55 18.28 -11.36 3.51
C ALA A 55 18.35 -9.84 3.36
N ASP A 56 19.07 -9.15 4.25
CA ASP A 56 19.26 -7.70 4.21
C ASP A 56 19.92 -7.26 2.91
N LEU A 57 21.00 -7.93 2.50
CA LEU A 57 21.67 -7.69 1.21
C LEU A 57 20.78 -7.94 -0.01
N ARG A 58 19.87 -8.93 0.04
CA ARG A 58 18.96 -9.26 -1.07
C ARG A 58 17.74 -8.36 -1.12
N THR A 59 17.35 -7.79 0.01
CA THR A 59 16.33 -6.74 0.03
C THR A 59 16.98 -5.37 -0.08
N ASP A 60 17.31 -5.02 -1.31
CA ASP A 60 17.24 -3.61 -1.69
C ASP A 60 15.81 -3.13 -1.37
N LYS A 61 15.67 -2.35 -0.30
CA LYS A 61 14.53 -1.45 -0.16
C LYS A 61 14.66 -0.47 -1.32
N ILE A 62 14.05 -0.82 -2.45
CA ILE A 62 13.95 0.07 -3.60
C ILE A 62 13.01 1.21 -3.19
N ASP A 63 13.60 2.16 -2.47
CA ASP A 63 13.02 3.43 -2.16
C ASP A 63 12.88 4.17 -3.50
N LEU A 64 11.66 4.30 -4.00
CA LEU A 64 11.44 4.95 -5.29
C LEU A 64 11.74 6.44 -5.15
N PRO A 65 12.54 7.05 -6.06
CA PRO A 65 12.77 8.48 -6.03
C PRO A 65 11.46 9.23 -6.24
N SER A 66 11.27 10.34 -5.53
CA SER A 66 10.20 11.30 -5.79
C SER A 66 10.74 12.62 -6.30
N ASP A 67 9.89 13.41 -6.94
CA ASP A 67 10.21 14.77 -7.39
C ASP A 67 10.15 15.81 -6.25
N GLU A 68 9.90 15.37 -5.01
CA GLU A 68 9.78 16.28 -3.86
C GLU A 68 11.11 16.45 -3.13
N VAL A 69 11.38 17.68 -2.69
CA VAL A 69 12.56 18.05 -1.90
C VAL A 69 12.17 18.23 -0.44
N CYS A 70 13.02 17.73 0.47
CA CYS A 70 12.80 17.82 1.90
C CYS A 70 12.89 19.28 2.37
N GLU A 71 11.80 19.80 2.92
CA GLU A 71 11.70 21.18 3.44
C GLU A 71 12.67 21.49 4.59
N LYS A 72 13.18 20.46 5.30
CA LYS A 72 14.10 20.65 6.42
C LYS A 72 15.57 20.67 6.04
N CYS A 73 15.98 19.98 4.98
CA CYS A 73 17.41 19.80 4.67
C CYS A 73 17.76 19.92 3.18
N GLY A 74 16.78 20.13 2.30
CA GLY A 74 17.00 20.30 0.86
C GLY A 74 17.38 19.04 0.10
N LYS A 75 17.47 17.87 0.76
CA LYS A 75 17.74 16.59 0.11
C LYS A 75 16.49 16.02 -0.58
N PRO A 76 16.62 15.19 -1.63
CA PRO A 76 15.48 14.57 -2.28
C PRO A 76 14.72 13.66 -1.30
N MET A 77 13.40 13.60 -1.47
CA MET A 77 12.55 12.66 -0.75
C MET A 77 12.42 11.36 -1.55
N LEU A 78 12.16 10.27 -0.83
CA LEU A 78 11.99 8.94 -1.38
C LEU A 78 10.63 8.39 -0.93
N ILE A 79 9.95 7.65 -1.80
CA ILE A 79 8.72 6.93 -1.45
C ILE A 79 9.12 5.66 -0.69
N LYS A 80 8.77 5.63 0.60
CA LYS A 80 8.99 4.50 1.51
C LYS A 80 7.64 3.86 1.86
N SER A 81 7.62 2.54 1.97
CA SER A 81 6.43 1.81 2.43
C SER A 81 6.44 1.63 3.95
N GLY A 82 5.37 2.06 4.62
CA GLY A 82 5.17 1.88 6.07
C GLY A 82 3.90 1.10 6.40
N ARG A 83 3.66 0.86 7.70
CA ARG A 83 2.45 0.17 8.21
C ARG A 83 1.14 0.78 7.71
N TYR A 84 1.12 2.11 7.54
CA TYR A 84 -0.06 2.87 7.15
C TYR A 84 -0.14 3.17 5.64
N GLY A 85 0.74 2.54 4.85
CA GLY A 85 0.90 2.78 3.42
C GLY A 85 2.17 3.55 3.10
N ASP A 86 2.27 3.97 1.84
CA ASP A 86 3.45 4.66 1.33
C ASP A 86 3.49 6.12 1.81
N PHE A 87 4.69 6.60 2.10
CA PHE A 87 4.95 7.96 2.56
C PHE A 87 6.27 8.47 1.96
N LEU A 88 6.41 9.79 1.88
CA LEU A 88 7.67 10.42 1.50
C LEU A 88 8.57 10.51 2.73
N GLY A 89 9.74 9.88 2.68
CA GLY A 89 10.78 9.99 3.69
C GLY A 89 12.01 10.72 3.13
N CYS A 90 12.65 11.54 3.95
CA CYS A 90 13.90 12.19 3.55
C CYS A 90 14.99 11.14 3.23
N SER A 91 15.70 11.29 2.10
CA SER A 91 16.88 10.47 1.78
C SER A 91 18.03 10.65 2.77
N GLY A 92 18.05 11.75 3.52
CA GLY A 92 19.04 12.04 4.56
C GLY A 92 18.81 11.31 5.89
N TYR A 93 17.87 10.37 5.99
CA TYR A 93 17.71 9.54 7.18
C TYR A 93 18.98 8.68 7.43
N PRO A 94 19.47 8.54 8.67
CA PRO A 94 18.87 8.94 9.95
C PRO A 94 19.11 10.39 10.39
N ALA A 95 20.01 11.14 9.73
CA ALA A 95 20.33 12.53 10.10
C ALA A 95 19.15 13.50 9.93
N CYS A 96 18.22 13.21 9.01
CA CYS A 96 16.98 13.95 8.84
C CYS A 96 15.77 13.00 8.93
N ASN A 97 14.91 13.21 9.92
CA ASN A 97 13.72 12.39 10.19
C ASN A 97 12.42 12.97 9.60
N PHE A 98 12.52 13.91 8.65
CA PHE A 98 11.34 14.50 8.02
C PHE A 98 10.60 13.46 7.18
N THR A 99 9.28 13.40 7.37
CA THR A 99 8.37 12.55 6.61
C THR A 99 7.13 13.34 6.22
N LYS A 100 6.56 13.01 5.07
CA LYS A 100 5.36 13.64 4.53
C LYS A 100 4.42 12.55 4.01
N LYS A 101 3.12 12.69 4.27
CA LYS A 101 2.11 11.75 3.77
C LYS A 101 1.93 11.96 2.26
N ILE A 102 1.90 10.87 1.50
CA ILE A 102 1.51 10.92 0.10
C ILE A 102 0.00 11.11 0.04
N ILE A 103 -0.42 12.24 -0.50
CA ILE A 103 -1.83 12.53 -0.77
C ILE A 103 -2.14 11.93 -2.14
N ASP A 104 -2.99 10.92 -2.17
CA ASP A 104 -3.47 10.29 -3.41
C ASP A 104 -4.55 11.19 -4.04
N ASP A 105 -4.10 12.25 -4.72
CA ASP A 105 -4.95 13.18 -5.47
C ASP A 105 -5.44 12.49 -6.74
N THR A 106 -6.77 12.48 -6.93
CA THR A 106 -7.38 11.87 -8.12
C THR A 106 -7.19 12.72 -9.38
N GLY A 107 -6.82 14.01 -9.22
CA GLY A 107 -6.77 14.99 -10.30
C GLY A 107 -8.14 15.56 -10.68
N TYR A 108 -9.21 15.17 -9.97
CA TYR A 108 -10.57 15.65 -10.22
C TYR A 108 -11.00 16.70 -9.19
N ILE A 109 -11.90 17.57 -9.64
CA ILE A 109 -12.40 18.70 -8.86
C ILE A 109 -13.75 18.34 -8.23
N CYS A 110 -13.93 18.67 -6.95
CA CYS A 110 -15.12 18.38 -6.18
C CYS A 110 -16.34 19.13 -6.77
N PRO A 111 -17.45 18.43 -7.04
CA PRO A 111 -18.63 19.04 -7.64
C PRO A 111 -19.38 19.99 -6.69
N LYS A 112 -19.13 19.91 -5.38
CA LYS A 112 -19.78 20.78 -4.37
C LYS A 112 -19.02 22.08 -4.10
N CYS A 113 -17.70 22.00 -3.88
CA CYS A 113 -16.91 23.13 -3.40
C CYS A 113 -15.73 23.50 -4.31
N LYS A 114 -15.55 22.81 -5.45
CA LYS A 114 -14.41 22.97 -6.36
C LYS A 114 -13.02 22.70 -5.74
N GLY A 115 -12.95 22.15 -4.53
CA GLY A 115 -11.70 21.65 -3.94
C GLY A 115 -11.21 20.37 -4.62
N LYS A 116 -10.02 19.89 -4.28
CA LYS A 116 -9.49 18.63 -4.82
C LYS A 116 -10.21 17.41 -4.25
N VAL A 117 -10.16 16.32 -4.99
CA VAL A 117 -10.78 15.05 -4.66
C VAL A 117 -9.70 14.01 -4.43
N LEU A 118 -9.68 13.42 -3.23
CA LEU A 118 -8.65 12.53 -2.74
C LEU A 118 -9.17 11.09 -2.61
N ASN A 119 -8.29 10.12 -2.90
CA ASN A 119 -8.52 8.72 -2.56
C ASN A 119 -8.23 8.51 -1.07
N LYS A 120 -9.22 8.04 -0.32
CA LYS A 120 -9.09 7.66 1.09
C LYS A 120 -9.43 6.19 1.28
N LYS A 121 -9.01 5.63 2.41
CA LYS A 121 -9.37 4.27 2.85
C LYS A 121 -10.09 4.36 4.18
N THR A 122 -11.14 3.55 4.35
CA THR A 122 -11.77 3.37 5.66
C THR A 122 -10.88 2.55 6.59
N LYS A 123 -11.24 2.44 7.87
CA LYS A 123 -10.54 1.55 8.83
C LYS A 123 -10.52 0.08 8.35
N GLY A 124 -11.53 -0.35 7.61
CA GLY A 124 -11.61 -1.68 6.99
C GLY A 124 -10.88 -1.81 5.65
N GLY A 125 -10.10 -0.80 5.24
CA GLY A 125 -9.30 -0.84 4.01
C GLY A 125 -10.07 -0.57 2.71
N VAL A 126 -11.38 -0.34 2.77
CA VAL A 126 -12.20 -0.05 1.59
C VAL A 126 -11.87 1.35 1.07
N LYS A 127 -11.52 1.43 -0.22
CA LYS A 127 -11.19 2.70 -0.88
C LYS A 127 -12.47 3.48 -1.19
N PHE A 128 -12.44 4.77 -0.91
CA PHE A 128 -13.50 5.72 -1.26
C PHE A 128 -12.87 7.06 -1.61
N ILE A 129 -13.69 7.92 -2.20
CA ILE A 129 -13.25 9.21 -2.69
C ILE A 129 -13.86 10.29 -1.81
N SER A 130 -13.07 11.31 -1.45
CA SER A 130 -13.47 12.34 -0.49
C SER A 130 -12.88 13.70 -0.86
N CYS A 131 -13.59 14.78 -0.58
CA CYS A 131 -13.06 16.13 -0.74
C CYS A 131 -11.92 16.43 0.25
N GLU A 132 -10.90 17.16 -0.22
CA GLU A 132 -9.81 17.67 0.61
C GLU A 132 -10.29 18.63 1.69
N ASN A 133 -11.33 19.43 1.42
CA ASN A 133 -11.90 20.42 2.33
C ASN A 133 -12.79 19.82 3.44
N TYR A 134 -12.78 18.51 3.66
CA TYR A 134 -13.51 17.91 4.78
C TYR A 134 -12.93 18.40 6.13
N PRO A 135 -13.74 18.82 7.12
CA PRO A 135 -15.19 18.65 7.25
C PRO A 135 -16.06 19.78 6.68
N LYS A 136 -15.48 20.84 6.12
CA LYS A 136 -16.24 21.96 5.50
C LYS A 136 -17.00 21.54 4.25
N CYS A 137 -16.51 20.53 3.54
CA CYS A 137 -17.22 19.87 2.44
C CYS A 137 -17.39 18.38 2.74
N ASP A 138 -18.64 17.93 2.75
CA ASP A 138 -19.08 16.56 3.08
C ASP A 138 -19.02 15.59 1.87
N PHE A 139 -18.53 16.06 0.71
CA PHE A 139 -18.50 15.25 -0.49
C PHE A 139 -17.65 13.99 -0.28
N SER A 140 -18.32 12.84 -0.34
CA SER A 140 -17.72 11.52 -0.33
C SER A 140 -18.52 10.59 -1.22
N SER A 141 -17.84 9.67 -1.89
CA SER A 141 -18.51 8.69 -2.74
C SER A 141 -17.72 7.40 -2.81
N TRP A 142 -18.46 6.30 -2.93
CA TRP A 142 -17.91 4.98 -3.21
C TRP A 142 -17.66 4.83 -4.71
N GLY A 143 -16.73 3.95 -5.06
CA GLY A 143 -16.42 3.64 -6.46
C GLY A 143 -15.16 4.33 -6.97
N THR A 144 -14.84 4.05 -8.23
CA THR A 144 -13.61 4.52 -8.88
C THR A 144 -13.95 5.50 -9.99
N ILE A 145 -13.19 6.59 -10.11
CA ILE A 145 -13.40 7.56 -11.19
C ILE A 145 -13.09 6.92 -12.54
N ILE A 146 -14.01 7.10 -13.48
CA ILE A 146 -13.84 6.69 -14.87
C ILE A 146 -13.02 7.77 -15.56
N LYS A 147 -11.76 7.45 -15.86
CA LYS A 147 -10.86 8.36 -16.57
C LYS A 147 -11.42 8.70 -17.96
N ASP A 148 -11.18 9.94 -18.38
CA ASP A 148 -11.51 10.45 -19.73
C ASP A 148 -13.00 10.44 -20.12
N ARG A 149 -13.92 10.29 -19.14
CA ARG A 149 -15.37 10.36 -19.38
C ARG A 149 -16.03 11.35 -18.43
N LYS A 150 -16.70 12.35 -19.02
CA LYS A 150 -17.51 13.33 -18.30
C LYS A 150 -18.99 13.03 -18.43
N CYS A 151 -19.78 13.55 -17.50
CA CYS A 151 -21.22 13.40 -17.48
C CYS A 151 -21.85 14.21 -18.63
N PRO A 152 -22.67 13.58 -19.49
CA PRO A 152 -23.30 14.29 -20.61
C PRO A 152 -24.34 15.33 -20.18
N LYS A 153 -24.79 15.30 -18.90
CA LYS A 153 -25.79 16.25 -18.38
C LYS A 153 -25.20 17.46 -17.66
N CYS A 154 -24.04 17.32 -17.02
CA CYS A 154 -23.52 18.34 -16.11
C CYS A 154 -21.98 18.48 -16.12
N ASP A 155 -21.30 17.85 -17.08
CA ASP A 155 -19.83 17.86 -17.28
C ASP A 155 -18.96 17.37 -16.12
N ASN A 156 -19.56 16.98 -14.99
CA ASN A 156 -18.87 16.38 -13.85
C ASN A 156 -18.29 15.00 -14.18
N PHE A 157 -17.27 14.57 -13.43
CA PHE A 157 -16.69 13.24 -13.62
C PHE A 157 -17.65 12.11 -13.24
N LEU A 158 -17.46 10.95 -13.87
CA LEU A 158 -18.27 9.76 -13.65
C LEU A 158 -17.56 8.76 -12.74
N LEU A 159 -18.34 8.04 -11.94
CA LEU A 159 -17.90 7.01 -11.01
C LEU A 159 -18.39 5.64 -11.46
N LYS A 160 -17.51 4.65 -11.41
CA LYS A 160 -17.86 3.23 -11.50
C LYS A 160 -18.23 2.73 -10.11
N VAL A 161 -19.51 2.43 -9.91
CA VAL A 161 -20.08 1.87 -8.68
C VAL A 161 -20.60 0.47 -8.94
N PHE A 162 -20.69 -0.35 -7.90
CA PHE A 162 -21.34 -1.65 -7.98
C PHE A 162 -22.65 -1.59 -7.19
N GLU A 163 -23.78 -1.73 -7.87
CA GLU A 163 -25.13 -1.85 -7.30
C GLU A 163 -25.65 -3.23 -7.71
N ASP A 164 -26.21 -4.01 -6.79
CA ASP A 164 -26.79 -5.35 -7.05
C ASP A 164 -25.91 -6.32 -7.86
N LYS A 165 -24.60 -6.38 -7.53
CA LYS A 165 -23.58 -7.17 -8.25
C LYS A 165 -23.36 -6.74 -9.71
N GLN A 166 -23.94 -5.63 -10.17
CA GLN A 166 -23.75 -5.07 -11.50
C GLN A 166 -22.91 -3.80 -11.45
N ALA A 167 -21.95 -3.67 -12.38
CA ALA A 167 -21.17 -2.45 -12.51
C ALA A 167 -22.02 -1.36 -13.20
N MET A 168 -22.24 -0.25 -12.50
CA MET A 168 -22.94 0.92 -12.99
C MET A 168 -22.02 2.13 -13.06
N THR A 169 -22.35 3.06 -13.95
CA THR A 169 -21.75 4.37 -14.08
C THR A 169 -22.70 5.40 -13.49
N LYS A 170 -22.28 6.10 -12.43
CA LYS A 170 -23.04 7.15 -11.75
C LYS A 170 -22.32 8.49 -11.86
N CYS A 171 -23.06 9.59 -11.98
CA CYS A 171 -22.49 10.94 -11.89
C CYS A 171 -21.99 11.24 -10.46
N SER A 172 -20.90 12.00 -10.34
CA SER A 172 -20.36 12.41 -9.04
C SER A 172 -21.16 13.50 -8.35
N SER A 173 -21.96 14.29 -9.08
CA SER A 173 -22.79 15.33 -8.47
C SER A 173 -24.12 14.78 -7.97
N ASP A 174 -24.47 15.08 -6.71
CA ASP A 174 -25.77 14.75 -6.12
C ASP A 174 -26.95 15.43 -6.83
N LYS A 175 -26.68 16.52 -7.59
CA LYS A 175 -27.71 17.24 -8.36
C LYS A 175 -28.02 16.60 -9.72
N CYS A 176 -27.33 15.51 -10.09
CA CYS A 176 -27.45 14.90 -11.40
C CYS A 176 -27.72 13.40 -11.29
N ASP A 177 -28.93 12.99 -11.68
CA ASP A 177 -29.37 11.59 -11.64
C ASP A 177 -28.88 10.75 -12.83
N TYR A 178 -27.75 11.11 -13.45
CA TYR A 178 -27.21 10.30 -14.55
C TYR A 178 -26.66 8.97 -14.00
N LYS A 179 -27.32 7.88 -14.39
CA LYS A 179 -26.93 6.50 -14.11
C LYS A 179 -27.09 5.65 -15.38
N THR A 180 -26.11 4.79 -15.66
CA THR A 180 -26.18 3.83 -16.78
C THR A 180 -25.34 2.58 -16.48
N LYS A 181 -25.56 1.48 -17.21
CA LYS A 181 -24.71 0.28 -17.08
C LYS A 181 -23.27 0.61 -17.50
N PHE A 182 -22.29 0.13 -16.74
CA PHE A 182 -20.89 0.34 -17.08
C PHE A 182 -20.53 -0.47 -18.33
N VAL A 183 -20.10 0.23 -19.38
CA VAL A 183 -19.56 -0.38 -20.60
C VAL A 183 -18.05 -0.13 -20.61
N SER A 184 -17.25 -1.19 -20.57
CA SER A 184 -15.80 -1.08 -20.76
C SER A 184 -15.53 -0.74 -22.22
N VAL A 185 -14.97 0.44 -22.49
CA VAL A 185 -14.48 0.75 -23.83
C VAL A 185 -13.16 0.01 -24.03
N THR A 186 -13.20 -1.13 -24.72
CA THR A 186 -11.99 -1.75 -25.28
C THR A 186 -11.43 -0.75 -26.30
N LYS A 187 -10.26 -0.18 -26.02
CA LYS A 187 -9.52 0.63 -27.00
C LYS A 187 -9.38 -0.23 -28.27
N ARG A 188 -10.07 0.15 -29.35
CA ARG A 188 -9.77 -0.38 -30.69
C ARG A 188 -8.30 -0.09 -30.94
N LYS A 189 -7.50 -1.14 -31.20
CA LYS A 189 -6.16 -0.99 -31.77
C LYS A 189 -6.30 -0.03 -32.95
N LYS A 190 -5.61 1.11 -32.92
CA LYS A 190 -5.36 1.87 -34.16
C LYS A 190 -4.52 0.94 -35.03
N GLU A 191 -5.14 0.40 -36.08
CA GLU A 191 -4.41 -0.21 -37.18
C GLU A 191 -3.75 0.91 -37.99
N LYS A 192 -2.43 0.77 -38.13
CA LYS A 192 -1.49 1.42 -39.07
C LYS A 192 -1.32 2.93 -38.98
#